data_AF-A0A926A552-F1
#
_entry.id   AF-A0A926A552-F1
#
_cell.length_a   1.000
_cell.length_b   1.000
_cell.length_c   1.000
_cell.angle_alpha   90.00
_cell.angle_beta   90.00
_cell.angle_gamma   90.00
#
_symmetry.space_group_name_H-M   'P 1'
#
loop_
_entity.id
_entity.type
_entity.pdbx_description
1 polymer ?
#
loop_
_entity_poly.entity_id
_entity_poly.type
_entity_poly.pdbx_seq_one_letter_code
_entity_poly.pdbx_strand_id
1 'polypeptide(L)' 'GEGTPDEVVAARGLKVVSDDGALIAAVDEALAAQPDVVEKIRGGKIAAAGAIVGAVMKATRGQADAKRVRELIVERCG' A
#
# COMPACT_ATOMS: atom_id res chain seq x y z
N GLY A 1 11.26 -32.43 14.50
CA GLY A 1 11.51 -32.11 13.09
C GLY A 1 10.30 -32.57 12.30
N GLU A 2 9.91 -31.98 11.19
CA GLU A 2 10.45 -30.92 10.35
C GLU A 2 9.21 -30.45 9.57
N GLY A 3 8.84 -29.18 9.65
CA GLY A 3 7.87 -28.62 8.70
C GLY A 3 8.59 -28.54 7.37
N THR A 4 8.09 -29.26 6.37
CA THR A 4 8.70 -29.32 5.04
C THR A 4 8.91 -27.89 4.48
N PRO A 5 10.05 -27.59 3.83
CA PRO A 5 10.38 -26.25 3.34
C PRO A 5 9.25 -25.58 2.53
N ASP A 6 8.47 -26.38 1.79
CA ASP A 6 7.37 -25.92 0.96
C ASP A 6 6.21 -25.31 1.73
N GLU A 7 5.89 -25.82 2.93
CA GLU A 7 4.81 -25.27 3.76
C GLU A 7 5.21 -23.93 4.40
N VAL A 8 6.49 -23.77 4.72
CA VAL A 8 7.02 -22.50 5.25
C VAL A 8 7.06 -21.43 4.16
N VAL A 9 7.36 -21.80 2.91
CA VAL A 9 7.35 -20.89 1.76
C VAL A 9 5.91 -20.48 1.42
N ALA A 10 4.97 -21.42 1.39
CA ALA A 10 3.55 -21.10 1.14
C ALA A 10 2.97 -20.20 2.24
N ALA A 11 3.25 -20.49 3.52
CA ALA A 11 2.79 -19.65 4.64
C ALA A 11 3.42 -18.25 4.64
N ARG A 12 4.71 -18.12 4.26
CA ARG A 12 5.36 -16.81 4.08
C ARG A 12 4.82 -16.07 2.87
N GLY A 13 4.59 -16.75 1.74
CA GLY A 13 3.99 -16.17 0.54
C GLY A 13 2.55 -15.70 0.76
N LEU A 14 1.71 -16.50 1.41
CA LEU A 14 0.35 -16.13 1.77
C LEU A 14 0.29 -14.99 2.78
N LYS A 15 1.22 -14.94 3.74
CA LYS A 15 1.33 -13.84 4.70
C LYS A 15 1.75 -12.54 4.02
N VAL A 16 2.75 -12.59 3.14
CA VAL A 16 3.19 -11.41 2.35
C VAL A 16 2.07 -10.92 1.43
N VAL A 17 1.35 -11.83 0.76
CA VAL A 17 0.20 -11.46 -0.09
C VAL A 17 -0.98 -10.93 0.72
N SER A 18 -1.22 -11.45 1.93
CA SER A 18 -2.27 -10.95 2.83
C SER A 18 -1.92 -9.56 3.38
N ASP A 19 -0.66 -9.33 3.75
CA ASP A 19 -0.16 -8.04 4.24
C ASP A 19 -0.22 -7.00 3.11
N ASP A 20 0.22 -7.36 1.89
CA ASP A 20 0.10 -6.49 0.72
C ASP A 20 -1.38 -6.27 0.31
N GLY A 21 -2.25 -7.27 0.48
CA GLY A 21 -3.69 -7.13 0.17
C GLY A 21 -4.40 -6.11 1.05
N ALA A 22 -4.15 -6.15 2.36
CA ALA A 22 -4.68 -5.15 3.30
C ALA A 22 -4.10 -3.76 3.03
N LEU A 23 -2.81 -3.69 2.68
CA LEU A 23 -2.14 -2.45 2.32
C LEU A 23 -2.72 -1.83 1.03
N ILE A 24 -2.90 -2.65 0.00
CA ILE A 24 -3.49 -2.26 -1.28
C ILE A 24 -4.90 -1.71 -1.05
N ALA A 25 -5.74 -2.41 -0.27
CA ALA A 25 -7.09 -1.95 0.02
C ALA A 25 -7.10 -0.59 0.73
N ALA A 26 -6.20 -0.39 1.71
CA ALA A 26 -6.07 0.89 2.40
C ALA A 26 -5.60 2.02 1.46
N VAL A 27 -4.70 1.72 0.52
CA VAL A 27 -4.27 2.67 -0.51
C VAL A 27 -5.45 3.03 -1.42
N ASP A 28 -6.22 2.05 -1.90
CA ASP A 28 -7.38 2.30 -2.76
C ASP A 28 -8.44 3.17 -2.09
N GLU A 29 -8.74 2.89 -0.82
CA GLU A 29 -9.66 3.71 -0.03
C GLU A 29 -9.14 5.14 0.13
N ALA A 30 -7.84 5.31 0.40
CA ALA A 30 -7.25 6.63 0.57
C ALA A 30 -7.21 7.44 -0.74
N LEU A 31 -7.02 6.77 -1.88
CA LEU A 31 -7.09 7.39 -3.22
C LEU A 31 -8.53 7.80 -3.54
N ALA A 32 -9.51 6.92 -3.28
CA ALA A 32 -10.93 7.21 -3.50
C ALA A 32 -11.45 8.36 -2.62
N ALA A 33 -10.92 8.50 -1.40
CA ALA A 33 -11.27 9.57 -0.48
C ALA A 33 -10.67 10.94 -0.85
N GLN A 34 -9.64 10.98 -1.70
CA GLN A 34 -8.89 12.20 -2.05
C GLN A 34 -8.72 12.34 -3.58
N PRO A 35 -9.82 12.39 -4.35
CA PRO A 35 -9.75 12.42 -5.81
C PRO A 35 -8.99 13.65 -6.34
N ASP A 36 -9.05 14.79 -5.66
CA ASP A 36 -8.31 16.00 -6.07
C ASP A 36 -6.79 15.83 -5.94
N VAL A 37 -6.33 15.03 -4.97
CA VAL A 37 -4.93 14.69 -4.78
C VAL A 37 -4.48 13.69 -5.85
N VAL A 38 -5.32 12.70 -6.16
CA VAL A 38 -5.09 11.74 -7.25
C VAL A 38 -4.88 12.46 -8.58
N GLU A 39 -5.75 13.42 -8.93
CA GLU A 39 -5.62 14.18 -10.17
C GLU A 39 -4.33 15.03 -10.20
N LYS A 40 -3.89 15.57 -9.07
CA LYS A 40 -2.59 16.27 -8.98
C LYS A 40 -1.42 15.31 -9.24
N ILE A 41 -1.47 14.09 -8.70
CA ILE A 41 -0.42 13.08 -8.91
C ILE A 41 -0.37 12.68 -10.39
N ARG A 42 -1.54 12.39 -10.99
CA ARG A 42 -1.69 12.10 -12.42
C ARG A 42 -1.20 13.24 -13.31
N GLY A 43 -1.41 14.49 -12.87
CA GLY A 43 -0.86 15.70 -13.50
C GLY A 43 0.65 15.91 -13.32
N GLY A 44 1.38 14.90 -12.80
CA GLY A 44 2.83 14.94 -12.62
C GLY A 44 3.30 15.53 -11.28
N LYS A 45 2.40 15.97 -10.40
CA LYS A 45 2.74 16.50 -9.08
C LYS A 45 2.89 15.37 -8.06
N ILE A 46 3.89 14.51 -8.26
CA ILE A 46 4.15 13.32 -7.42
C ILE A 46 4.31 13.66 -5.92
N ALA A 47 4.75 14.87 -5.58
CA ALA A 47 4.81 15.35 -4.20
C ALA A 47 3.46 15.28 -3.46
N ALA A 48 2.34 15.38 -4.18
CA ALA A 48 0.99 15.27 -3.63
C ALA A 48 0.69 13.88 -3.04
N ALA A 49 1.42 12.83 -3.45
CA ALA A 49 1.31 11.49 -2.87
C ALA A 49 1.58 11.47 -1.35
N GLY A 50 2.30 12.45 -0.80
CA GLY A 50 2.52 12.54 0.65
C GLY A 50 1.24 12.65 1.47
N ALA A 51 0.19 13.29 0.94
CA ALA A 51 -1.10 13.38 1.61
C ALA A 51 -1.80 12.01 1.70
N ILE A 52 -1.78 11.25 0.59
CA ILE A 52 -2.31 9.89 0.56
C ILE A 52 -1.52 8.97 1.50
N VAL A 53 -0.18 9.05 1.48
CA VAL A 53 0.68 8.28 2.39
C VAL A 53 0.30 8.54 3.86
N GLY A 54 0.11 9.81 4.23
CA GLY A 54 -0.32 10.16 5.59
C GLY A 54 -1.69 9.60 5.96
N ALA A 55 -2.65 9.59 5.03
CA ALA A 55 -3.98 9.02 5.24
C ALA A 55 -3.93 7.51 5.46
N VAL A 56 -3.21 6.77 4.61
CA VAL A 56 -3.01 5.32 4.76
C VAL A 56 -2.29 5.01 6.06
N MET A 57 -1.26 5.79 6.40
CA MET A 57 -0.52 5.60 7.65
C MET A 57 -1.38 5.80 8.88
N LYS A 58 -2.30 6.77 8.85
CA LYS A 58 -3.26 6.99 9.92
C LYS A 58 -4.28 5.86 10.02
N ALA A 59 -4.85 5.41 8.89
CA ALA A 59 -5.81 4.31 8.85
C ALA A 59 -5.24 3.00 9.39
N THR A 60 -3.97 2.73 9.08
CA THR A 60 -3.22 1.56 9.54
C THR A 60 -2.56 1.76 10.91
N ARG A 61 -2.81 2.88 11.61
CA ARG A 61 -2.21 3.23 12.91
C ARG A 61 -0.66 3.12 12.93
N GLY A 62 -0.02 3.50 11.84
CA GLY A 62 1.44 3.43 11.71
C GLY A 62 1.99 2.05 11.33
N GLN A 63 1.14 1.06 11.05
CA GLN A 63 1.59 -0.31 10.77
C GLN A 63 2.04 -0.52 9.31
N ALA A 64 1.58 0.32 8.37
CA ALA A 64 2.01 0.21 6.98
C ALA A 64 3.42 0.77 6.74
N ASP A 65 4.10 0.27 5.72
CA ASP A 65 5.38 0.81 5.28
C ASP A 65 5.15 2.05 4.39
N ALA A 66 5.58 3.22 4.84
CA ALA A 66 5.38 4.48 4.10
C ALA A 66 6.04 4.50 2.70
N LYS A 67 7.16 3.79 2.53
CA LYS A 67 7.83 3.67 1.23
C LYS A 67 7.00 2.79 0.30
N ARG A 68 6.55 1.63 0.78
CA ARG A 68 5.68 0.72 0.01
C ARG A 68 4.35 1.38 -0.37
N VAL A 69 3.73 2.12 0.55
CA VAL A 69 2.51 2.90 0.29
C VAL A 69 2.75 3.90 -0.85
N ARG A 70 3.87 4.65 -0.81
CA ARG A 70 4.22 5.60 -1.86
C ARG A 70 4.41 4.93 -3.22
N GLU A 71 5.10 3.79 -3.26
CA GLU A 71 5.29 3.01 -4.49
C GLU A 71 3.93 2.59 -5.09
N LEU A 72 3.03 2.03 -4.27
CA LEU A 72 1.68 1.65 -4.69
C LEU A 72 0.86 2.84 -5.19
N ILE A 73 0.95 4.00 -4.56
CA ILE A 73 0.26 5.23 -5.01
C ILE A 73 0.73 5.63 -6.40
N VAL A 74 2.04 5.63 -6.64
CA VAL A 74 2.62 5.98 -7.95
C VAL A 74 2.25 4.95 -8.99
N GLU A 75 2.24 3.65 -8.66
CA GLU A 75 1.82 2.58 -9.56
C GLU A 75 0.33 2.71 -9.97
N ARG A 76 -0.54 3.16 -9.05
CA ARG A 76 -1.98 3.34 -9.31
C ARG A 76 -2.34 4.66 -10.00
N CYS A 77 -1.49 5.68 -9.87
CA CYS A 77 -1.73 7.01 -10.44
C CYS A 77 -0.86 7.31 -11.67
N GLY A 78 0.12 6.46 -11.98
CA GLY A 78 1.00 6.56 -13.13
C GLY A 78 0.34 6.16 -14.44
#